data_AF-F9PSP5-F1
#
_entry.id   AF-F9PSP5-F1
#
_cell.length_a   1.000
_cell.length_b   1.000
_cell.length_c   1.000
_cell.angle_alpha   90.00
_cell.angle_beta   90.00
_cell.angle_gamma   90.00
#
_symmetry.space_group_name_H-M   'P 1'
#
loop_
_entity.id
_entity.type
_entity.pdbx_description
1 polymer ?
#
loop_
_entity_poly.entity_id
_entity_poly.type
_entity_poly.pdbx_seq_one_letter_code
_entity_poly.pdbx_strand_id
1 'polypeptide(L)' 'MEKIVEIAVLFDYYGKLLSDKQYNVVDQHCNEDLSLREIAELNGISKQGISDILSRAEKN' A
#
# COMPACT_ATOMS: atom_id res chain seq x y z
N MET A 1 0.30 8.27 11.98
CA MET A 1 -1.12 8.56 11.69
C MET A 1 -1.23 9.57 10.56
N GLU A 2 -0.61 10.75 10.67
CA GLU A 2 -0.65 11.78 9.60
C GLU A 2 -0.23 11.29 8.21
N LYS A 3 0.89 10.54 8.10
CA LYS A 3 1.37 10.02 6.81
C LYS A 3 0.39 9.06 6.12
N ILE A 4 -0.30 8.21 6.88
CA ILE A 4 -1.27 7.25 6.30
C ILE A 4 -2.49 7.98 5.77
N VAL A 5 -2.95 9.02 6.48
CA VAL A 5 -4.06 9.87 6.05
C VAL A 5 -3.70 10.65 4.77
N GLU A 6 -2.48 11.20 4.70
CA GLU A 6 -2.00 11.87 3.50
C GLU A 6 -1.95 10.92 2.30
N ILE A 7 -1.41 9.71 2.49
CA ILE A 7 -1.36 8.68 1.44
C ILE A 7 -2.78 8.27 1.01
N ALA A 8 -3.72 8.08 1.94
CA ALA A 8 -5.10 7.73 1.62
C ALA A 8 -5.78 8.80 0.75
N VAL A 9 -5.62 10.08 1.10
CA VAL A 9 -6.16 11.19 0.30
C VAL A 9 -5.54 11.24 -1.08
N LEU A 10 -4.21 11.07 -1.20
CA LEU A 10 -3.54 11.03 -2.50
C LEU A 10 -3.95 9.79 -3.31
N PHE A 11 -4.15 8.65 -2.66
CA PHE A 11 -4.54 7.40 -3.27
C PHE A 11 -5.92 7.50 -3.95
N ASP A 12 -6.87 8.24 -3.37
CA ASP A 12 -8.17 8.47 -4.01
C ASP A 12 -8.07 9.12 -5.40
N TYR A 13 -7.05 9.96 -5.63
CA TYR A 13 -6.84 10.64 -6.92
C TYR A 13 -5.86 9.89 -7.82
N TYR A 14 -4.76 9.40 -7.26
CA TYR A 14 -3.61 8.88 -8.00
C TYR A 14 -3.51 7.36 -7.99
N GLY A 15 -4.34 6.64 -7.22
CA GLY A 15 -4.30 5.18 -7.11
C GLY A 15 -4.36 4.48 -8.47
N LYS A 16 -5.12 5.03 -9.42
CA LYS A 16 -5.24 4.49 -10.79
C LYS A 16 -3.94 4.54 -11.62
N LEU A 17 -2.93 5.27 -11.17
CA LEU A 17 -1.59 5.32 -11.81
C LEU A 17 -0.67 4.21 -11.32
N LEU A 18 -1.03 3.55 -10.22
CA LEU A 18 -0.28 2.43 -9.67
C LEU A 18 -0.56 1.16 -10.47
N SER A 19 0.41 0.24 -10.50
CA SER A 19 0.14 -1.13 -10.94
C SER A 19 -0.87 -1.79 -9.99
N ASP A 20 -1.61 -2.78 -10.48
CA ASP A 20 -2.60 -3.54 -9.69
C ASP A 20 -2.03 -4.03 -8.35
N LYS A 21 -0.77 -4.46 -8.36
CA LYS A 21 -0.08 -4.95 -7.17
C LYS A 21 0.25 -3.85 -6.16
N GLN A 22 0.65 -2.67 -6.65
CA GLN A 22 0.88 -1.51 -5.78
C GLN A 22 -0.45 -0.97 -5.24
N TYR A 23 -1.46 -0.87 -6.11
CA TYR A 23 -2.81 -0.44 -5.74
C TYR A 23 -3.34 -1.28 -4.59
N ASN A 24 -3.37 -2.61 -4.76
CA ASN A 24 -3.92 -3.52 -3.76
C ASN A 24 -3.18 -3.42 -2.41
N VAL A 25 -1.85 -3.33 -2.44
CA VAL A 25 -1.05 -3.21 -1.21
C VAL A 25 -1.27 -1.87 -0.51
N VAL A 26 -1.45 -0.77 -1.24
CA VAL A 26 -1.75 0.55 -0.66
C VAL A 26 -3.17 0.58 -0.10
N ASP A 27 -4.15 0.02 -0.82
CA ASP A 27 -5.55 -0.09 -0.38
C ASP A 27 -5.68 -0.88 0.92
N GLN A 28 -5.05 -2.05 0.98
CA GLN A 28 -4.98 -2.88 2.18
C GLN A 28 -4.33 -2.17 3.37
N HIS A 29 -3.31 -1.33 3.11
CA HIS A 29 -2.62 -0.62 4.18
C HIS A 29 -3.37 0.62 4.66
N CYS A 30 -3.97 1.39 3.75
CA CYS A 30 -4.55 2.70 4.04
C CYS A 30 -6.06 2.65 4.32
N ASN A 31 -6.80 1.77 3.64
CA ASN A 31 -8.25 1.68 3.73
C ASN A 31 -8.71 0.51 4.62
N GLU A 32 -7.99 -0.61 4.59
CA GLU A 32 -8.30 -1.78 5.44
C GLU A 32 -7.55 -1.80 6.78
N ASP A 33 -6.64 -0.84 7.01
CA ASP A 33 -5.79 -0.71 8.21
C ASP A 33 -5.00 -1.99 8.54
N LEU A 34 -4.63 -2.77 7.52
CA LEU A 34 -3.85 -3.98 7.69
C LEU A 34 -2.37 -3.64 7.97
N SER A 35 -1.78 -4.41 8.87
CA SER A 35 -0.36 -4.37 9.12
C SER A 35 0.43 -5.00 7.96
N LEU A 36 1.70 -4.61 7.81
CA LEU A 36 2.59 -5.19 6.79
C LEU A 36 2.73 -6.73 6.90
N ARG A 37 2.47 -7.32 8.07
CA ARG A 37 2.47 -8.78 8.26
C ARG A 37 1.20 -9.40 7.71
N GLU A 38 0.04 -8.83 8.01
CA GLU A 38 -1.26 -9.32 7.50
C GLU A 38 -1.29 -9.23 5.98
N ILE A 39 -0.83 -8.11 5.41
CA ILE A 39 -0.71 -7.92 3.96
C ILE A 39 0.24 -8.96 3.34
N ALA A 40 1.37 -9.22 4.00
CA ALA A 40 2.34 -10.22 3.56
C ALA A 40 1.74 -11.64 3.52
N GLU A 41 1.01 -12.02 4.57
CA GLU A 41 0.31 -13.31 4.66
C GLU A 41 -0.78 -13.43 3.59
N LEU A 42 -1.62 -12.40 3.40
CA LEU A 42 -2.69 -12.38 2.40
C LEU A 42 -2.17 -12.46 0.96
N ASN A 43 -1.05 -11.81 0.66
CA ASN A 43 -0.49 -11.78 -0.68
C ASN A 43 0.54 -12.90 -0.95
N GLY A 44 0.90 -13.70 0.07
CA GLY A 44 1.92 -14.75 -0.05
C GLY A 44 3.33 -14.21 -0.35
N ILE A 45 3.67 -13.03 0.18
CA ILE A 45 4.95 -12.33 -0.05
C ILE A 45 5.61 -12.04 1.30
N SER A 46 6.93 -11.82 1.34
CA SER A 46 7.59 -11.39 2.57
C SER A 46 7.16 -9.98 2.99
N LYS A 47 7.18 -9.71 4.31
CA LYS A 47 6.99 -8.36 4.87
C LYS A 47 7.91 -7.32 4.21
N GLN A 48 9.16 -7.70 3.90
CA GLN A 48 10.10 -6.82 3.20
C GLN A 48 9.60 -6.50 1.78
N GLY A 49 9.10 -7.49 1.05
CA GLY A 49 8.52 -7.28 -0.26
C GLY A 49 7.32 -6.33 -0.24
N ILE A 50 6.45 -6.43 0.77
CA ILE A 50 5.34 -5.47 0.98
C ILE A 50 5.87 -4.06 1.25
N SER A 51 6.87 -3.92 2.14
CA SER A 51 7.50 -2.63 2.43
C SER A 51 8.10 -1.99 1.18
N ASP A 52 8.74 -2.78 0.31
CA ASP A 52 9.33 -2.30 -0.95
C ASP A 52 8.25 -1.87 -1.95
N ILE A 53 7.11 -2.57 -2.00
CA ILE A 53 5.97 -2.19 -2.85
C ILE A 53 5.41 -0.84 -2.42
N LEU A 54 5.19 -0.63 -1.11
CA LEU A 54 4.72 0.65 -0.57
C LEU A 54 5.70 1.78 -0.90
N SER A 55 7.01 1.57 -0.67
CA SER A 55 8.02 2.60 -0.99
C SER A 55 8.08 2.93 -2.49
N ARG A 56 7.84 1.94 -3.37
CA ARG A 56 7.73 2.19 -4.81
C ARG A 56 6.45 2.93 -5.16
N ALA A 57 5.32 2.61 -4.53
CA ALA A 57 4.05 3.30 -4.75
C ALA A 57 4.16 4.80 -4.42
N GLU A 58 4.87 5.17 -3.34
CA GLU A 58 5.16 6.57 -2.98
C GLU A 58 6.08 7.32 -3.97
N LYS A 59 6.78 6.60 -4.86
CA LYS A 59 7.81 7.16 -5.77
C LYS A 59 7.38 7.21 -7.24
N ASN A 60 6.18 6.76 -7.59
CA ASN A 60 5.63 6.95 -8.95
C ASN A 60 5.03 8.33 -9.07
#